data_AF-A0A0F9SCK1-F1
#
_entry.id   AF-A0A0F9SCK1-F1
#
_cell.length_a   1.000
_cell.length_b   1.000
_cell.length_c   1.000
_cell.angle_alpha   90.00
_cell.angle_beta   90.00
_cell.angle_gamma   90.00
#
_symmetry.space_group_name_H-M   'P 1'
#
loop_
_entity.id
_entity.type
_entity.pdbx_description
1 polymer ?
#
loop_
_entity_poly.entity_id
_entity_poly.type
_entity_poly.pdbx_seq_one_letter_code
_entity_poly.pdbx_strand_id
1 'polypeptide(L)'
;MRLTDLELYRWKWHNEVYLKYKRVQEAKNQLPLSSYWKEYAAFISVLPRQVGKTTMLGVMAKDIAKESFIQIVVPTEYMVNSFFTTTGLGRNYVCSVETWFSKRSLQLSSEYAHLLVDEFGFIDGFKLRDMLNNDWKSVTMVSTLK
;
A
#
# COMPACT_ATOMS: atom_id res chain seq x y z
N MET A 1 -22.45 -9.76 2.07
CA MET A 1 -21.01 -9.42 2.18
C MET A 1 -20.79 -8.11 1.46
N ARG A 2 -20.22 -7.09 2.12
CA ARG A 2 -19.94 -5.81 1.44
C ARG A 2 -18.75 -6.01 0.49
N LEU A 3 -18.68 -5.23 -0.58
CA LEU A 3 -17.59 -5.34 -1.56
C LEU A 3 -16.22 -5.16 -0.89
N THR A 4 -16.11 -4.25 0.07
CA THR A 4 -14.90 -4.05 0.87
C THR A 4 -14.52 -5.24 1.74
N ASP A 5 -15.49 -6.02 2.21
CA ASP A 5 -15.21 -7.23 3.01
C ASP A 5 -14.58 -8.31 2.11
N LEU A 6 -15.08 -8.45 0.88
CA LEU A 6 -14.51 -9.34 -0.12
C LEU A 6 -13.09 -8.93 -0.50
N GLU A 7 -12.84 -7.63 -0.72
CA GLU A 7 -11.52 -7.13 -1.06
C GLU A 7 -10.53 -7.28 0.09
N LEU A 8 -10.97 -7.05 1.33
CA LEU A 8 -10.15 -7.31 2.51
C LEU A 8 -9.80 -8.80 2.62
N TYR A 9 -10.75 -9.70 2.35
CA TYR A 9 -10.48 -11.13 2.29
C TYR A 9 -9.47 -11.49 1.20
N ARG A 10 -9.64 -10.98 -0.03
CA ARG A 10 -8.71 -11.18 -1.15
C ARG A 10 -7.31 -10.69 -0.82
N TRP A 11 -7.19 -9.54 -0.17
CA TRP A 11 -5.92 -8.99 0.28
C TRP A 11 -5.25 -9.86 1.35
N LYS A 12 -5.99 -10.33 2.36
CA LYS A 12 -5.45 -11.26 3.38
C LYS A 12 -4.95 -12.54 2.75
N TRP A 13 -5.76 -13.15 1.89
CA TRP A 13 -5.38 -14.36 1.16
C TRP A 13 -4.15 -14.14 0.27
N HIS A 14 -4.07 -13.01 -0.44
CA HIS A 14 -2.89 -12.64 -1.23
C HIS A 14 -1.62 -12.56 -0.38
N ASN A 15 -1.70 -11.91 0.79
CA ASN A 15 -0.55 -11.83 1.71
C ASN A 15 -0.13 -13.21 2.24
N GLU A 16 -1.08 -14.10 2.56
CA GLU A 16 -0.77 -15.47 2.99
C GLU A 16 -0.06 -16.27 1.90
N VAL A 17 -0.55 -16.18 0.65
CA VAL A 17 0.06 -16.84 -0.51
C VAL A 17 1.46 -16.29 -0.76
N TYR A 18 1.63 -14.97 -0.72
CA TYR A 18 2.94 -14.31 -0.86
C TYR A 18 3.93 -14.78 0.20
N LEU A 19 3.53 -14.80 1.48
CA LEU A 19 4.39 -15.26 2.57
C LEU A 19 4.80 -16.73 2.40
N LYS A 20 3.86 -17.59 1.98
CA LYS A 20 4.15 -18.99 1.68
C LYS A 20 5.17 -19.12 0.55
N TYR A 21 4.98 -18.36 -0.53
CA TYR A 21 5.89 -18.34 -1.66
C TYR A 21 7.30 -17.86 -1.27
N LYS A 22 7.38 -16.74 -0.53
CA LYS A 22 8.63 -16.18 -0.03
C LYS A 22 9.43 -17.19 0.79
N ARG A 23 8.79 -17.87 1.75
CA ARG A 23 9.45 -18.91 2.56
C ARG A 23 10.03 -20.05 1.72
N VAL A 24 9.29 -20.49 0.68
CA VAL A 24 9.76 -21.54 -0.23
C VAL A 24 10.97 -21.07 -1.04
N GLN A 25 11.00 -19.81 -1.46
CA GLN A 25 12.13 -19.24 -2.20
C GLN A 25 13.37 -19.04 -1.31
N GLU A 26 13.18 -18.57 -0.08
CA GLU A 26 14.26 -18.45 0.93
C GLU A 26 14.87 -19.81 1.24
N ALA A 27 14.05 -20.84 1.45
CA ALA A 27 14.51 -22.21 1.70
C ALA A 27 15.31 -22.82 0.54
N LYS A 28 15.13 -22.31 -0.68
CA LYS A 28 15.85 -22.76 -1.89
C LYS A 28 17.17 -22.00 -2.13
N ASN A 29 17.53 -21.03 -1.29
CA ASN A 29 18.69 -20.13 -1.49
C ASN A 29 18.71 -19.43 -2.88
N GLN A 30 17.53 -19.17 -3.48
CA GLN A 30 17.39 -18.64 -4.85
C GLN A 30 17.25 -17.10 -4.93
N LEU A 31 17.63 -16.34 -3.91
CA LEU A 31 17.51 -14.88 -3.91
C LEU A 31 18.76 -14.20 -4.50
N PRO A 32 18.58 -13.37 -5.56
CA PRO A 32 18.20 -11.98 -5.32
C PRO A 32 17.01 -11.54 -6.20
N LEU A 33 15.86 -11.33 -5.56
CA LEU A 33 14.55 -11.15 -6.21
C LEU A 33 14.24 -9.70 -6.63
N SER A 34 15.22 -8.82 -6.93
CA SER A 34 14.99 -7.36 -7.00
C SER A 34 13.88 -6.87 -7.96
N SER A 35 13.43 -7.71 -8.90
CA SER A 35 12.33 -7.42 -9.84
C SER A 35 11.08 -8.28 -9.62
N TYR A 36 11.21 -9.57 -9.27
CA TYR A 36 10.07 -10.50 -9.19
C TYR A 36 9.27 -10.39 -7.89
N TRP A 37 9.86 -9.98 -6.76
CA TRP A 37 9.08 -9.84 -5.53
C TRP A 37 8.06 -8.69 -5.62
N LYS A 38 8.33 -7.66 -6.46
CA LYS A 38 7.46 -6.48 -6.64
C LYS A 38 6.07 -6.86 -7.15
N GLU A 39 5.97 -7.85 -8.03
CA GLU A 39 4.68 -8.28 -8.62
C GLU A 39 3.87 -9.16 -7.64
N TYR A 40 4.52 -10.09 -6.94
CA TYR A 40 3.83 -10.99 -6.00
C TYR A 40 3.47 -10.33 -4.67
N ALA A 41 4.11 -9.21 -4.34
CA ALA A 41 3.79 -8.41 -3.17
C ALA A 41 2.87 -7.22 -3.51
N ALA A 42 2.41 -7.11 -4.76
CA ALA A 42 1.50 -6.04 -5.20
C ALA A 42 0.05 -6.51 -5.20
N PHE A 43 -0.78 -5.80 -4.42
CA PHE A 43 -2.23 -5.93 -4.44
C PHE A 43 -2.85 -4.68 -5.06
N ILE A 44 -3.75 -4.85 -6.02
CA ILE A 44 -4.45 -3.74 -6.68
C ILE A 44 -5.95 -3.98 -6.62
N SER A 45 -6.70 -2.95 -6.23
CA SER A 45 -8.16 -2.99 -6.20
C SER A 45 -8.76 -1.71 -6.78
N VAL A 46 -9.76 -1.86 -7.64
CA VAL A 46 -10.53 -0.74 -8.20
C VAL A 46 -11.98 -0.95 -7.84
N LEU A 47 -12.55 0.00 -7.10
CA LEU A 47 -13.87 -0.16 -6.50
C LEU A 47 -14.78 1.02 -6.82
N PRO A 48 -16.12 0.88 -6.80
CA PRO A 48 -17.04 2.00 -6.99
C PRO A 48 -16.87 3.10 -5.93
N ARG A 49 -17.42 4.28 -6.22
CA ARG A 49 -17.48 5.39 -5.24
C ARG A 49 -18.28 4.97 -4.00
N GLN A 50 -17.94 5.59 -2.87
CA GLN A 50 -18.69 5.49 -1.60
C GLN A 50 -18.79 4.08 -0.98
N VAL A 51 -17.99 3.11 -1.40
CA VAL A 51 -18.01 1.76 -0.81
C VAL A 51 -17.25 1.63 0.52
N GLY A 52 -16.57 2.69 0.99
CA GLY A 52 -15.78 2.65 2.23
C GLY A 52 -14.30 2.25 2.04
N LYS A 53 -13.71 2.54 0.87
CA LYS A 53 -12.31 2.21 0.52
C LYS A 53 -11.29 2.71 1.55
N THR A 54 -11.43 3.96 1.99
CA THR A 54 -10.55 4.58 2.98
C THR A 54 -10.61 3.84 4.33
N THR A 55 -11.79 3.40 4.75
CA THR A 55 -11.97 2.58 5.95
C THR A 55 -11.29 1.20 5.78
N MET A 56 -11.47 0.57 4.62
CA MET A 56 -10.82 -0.70 4.28
C MET A 56 -9.29 -0.58 4.30
N LEU A 57 -8.72 0.45 3.66
CA LEU A 57 -7.29 0.75 3.72
C LEU A 57 -6.81 1.00 5.15
N GLY A 58 -7.62 1.68 5.96
CA GLY A 58 -7.34 1.87 7.39
C GLY A 58 -7.24 0.55 8.16
N VAL A 59 -8.10 -0.42 7.85
CA VAL A 59 -8.02 -1.78 8.44
C VAL A 59 -6.76 -2.50 7.99
N MET A 60 -6.46 -2.48 6.67
CA MET A 60 -5.24 -3.10 6.11
C MET A 60 -3.98 -2.51 6.76
N ALA A 61 -3.90 -1.18 6.83
CA ALA A 61 -2.79 -0.47 7.45
C ALA A 61 -2.62 -0.80 8.93
N LYS A 62 -3.71 -0.87 9.71
CA LYS A 62 -3.64 -1.28 11.12
C LYS A 62 -3.19 -2.73 11.29
N ASP A 63 -3.59 -3.63 10.39
CA ASP A 63 -3.12 -5.01 10.43
C ASP A 63 -1.63 -5.11 10.12
N ILE A 64 -1.13 -4.37 9.12
CA ILE A 64 0.32 -4.35 8.80
C ILE A 64 1.14 -3.66 9.90
N ALA A 65 0.65 -2.54 10.44
CA ALA A 65 1.38 -1.73 11.42
C ALA A 65 1.68 -2.47 12.74
N LYS A 66 1.02 -3.61 13.01
CA LYS A 66 1.32 -4.48 14.14
C LYS A 66 2.69 -5.17 14.01
N GLU A 67 3.15 -5.37 12.77
CA GLU A 67 4.29 -6.23 12.47
C GLU A 67 5.38 -5.52 11.65
N SER A 68 5.07 -4.38 11.03
CA SER A 68 5.98 -3.72 10.08
C SER A 68 5.70 -2.23 9.90
N PHE A 69 6.66 -1.51 9.33
CA PHE A 69 6.48 -0.12 8.98
C PHE A 69 5.52 0.03 7.79
N ILE A 70 4.72 1.08 7.80
CA ILE A 70 3.79 1.41 6.73
C ILE A 70 4.02 2.83 6.25
N GLN A 71 3.84 3.01 4.95
CA GLN A 71 3.74 4.30 4.30
C GLN A 71 2.43 4.36 3.52
N ILE A 72 1.62 5.36 3.80
CA ILE A 72 0.36 5.61 3.11
C ILE A 72 0.54 6.89 2.28
N VAL A 73 0.26 6.79 0.98
CA VAL A 73 0.27 7.91 0.04
C VAL A 73 -1.14 8.15 -0.45
N VAL A 74 -1.56 9.41 -0.36
CA VAL A 74 -2.84 9.89 -0.91
C VAL A 74 -2.59 10.99 -1.95
N PRO A 75 -3.49 11.26 -2.89
CA PRO A 75 -3.23 12.19 -3.99
C PRO A 75 -2.94 13.63 -3.55
N THR A 76 -3.61 14.12 -2.50
CA THR A 76 -3.57 15.55 -2.09
C THR A 76 -3.48 15.70 -0.58
N GLU A 77 -2.97 16.85 -0.09
CA GLU A 77 -2.91 17.15 1.34
C GLU A 77 -4.29 17.20 2.01
N TYR A 78 -5.33 17.66 1.30
CA TYR A 78 -6.69 17.65 1.81
C TYR A 78 -7.15 16.23 2.18
N MET A 79 -6.78 15.24 1.36
CA MET A 79 -7.12 13.84 1.59
C MET A 79 -6.34 13.23 2.77
N VAL A 80 -5.18 13.78 3.15
CA VAL A 80 -4.42 13.31 4.33
C VAL A 80 -5.26 13.49 5.59
N ASN A 81 -5.88 14.66 5.75
CA ASN A 81 -6.73 14.94 6.91
C ASN A 81 -7.98 14.07 6.92
N SER A 82 -8.64 13.92 5.77
CA SER A 82 -9.82 13.06 5.64
C SER A 82 -9.49 11.59 5.96
N PHE A 83 -8.34 11.09 5.48
CA PHE A 83 -7.86 9.74 5.75
C PHE A 83 -7.59 9.53 7.25
N PHE A 84 -6.90 10.48 7.88
CA PHE A 84 -6.64 10.46 9.33
C PHE A 84 -7.94 10.36 10.11
N THR A 85 -8.90 11.26 9.85
CA THR A 85 -10.18 11.29 10.56
C THR A 85 -10.99 10.01 10.35
N THR A 86 -10.92 9.42 9.15
CA THR A 86 -11.67 8.21 8.82
C THR A 86 -11.08 6.94 9.45
N THR A 87 -9.75 6.86 9.56
CA THR A 87 -9.05 5.63 9.95
C THR A 87 -8.54 5.64 11.39
N GLY A 88 -8.29 6.83 11.96
CA GLY A 88 -7.61 7.00 13.24
C GLY A 88 -6.12 6.62 13.22
N LEU A 89 -5.52 6.43 12.04
CA LEU A 89 -4.08 6.19 11.91
C LEU A 89 -3.31 7.50 12.08
N GLY A 90 -2.23 7.49 12.87
CA GLY A 90 -1.41 8.68 13.12
C GLY A 90 -0.87 9.32 11.85
N ARG A 91 -0.70 10.66 11.86
CA ARG A 91 -0.14 11.44 10.73
C ARG A 91 1.26 11.02 10.30
N ASN A 92 1.99 10.29 11.15
CA ASN A 92 3.33 9.79 10.85
C ASN A 92 3.34 8.73 9.75
N TYR A 93 2.19 8.11 9.44
CA TYR A 93 2.09 7.06 8.43
C TYR A 93 1.54 7.55 7.09
N VAL A 94 0.95 8.75 7.04
CA VAL A 94 0.18 9.22 5.88
C VAL A 94 0.80 10.50 5.33
N CYS A 95 1.11 10.52 4.04
CA CYS A 95 1.55 11.73 3.34
C CYS A 95 0.80 11.91 2.02
N SER A 96 0.79 13.14 1.51
CA SER A 96 0.31 13.39 0.15
C SER A 96 1.39 13.07 -0.87
N VAL A 97 1.03 12.91 -2.14
CA VAL A 97 1.99 12.81 -3.26
C VAL A 97 2.97 13.98 -3.26
N GLU A 98 2.50 15.21 -3.07
CA GLU A 98 3.37 16.39 -3.06
C GLU A 98 4.34 16.37 -1.88
N THR A 99 3.86 15.98 -0.70
CA THR A 99 4.70 15.81 0.49
C THR A 99 5.73 14.70 0.31
N TRP A 100 5.38 13.61 -0.38
CA TRP A 100 6.28 12.49 -0.69
C TRP A 100 7.49 12.96 -1.50
N PHE A 101 7.25 13.73 -2.57
CA PHE A 101 8.33 14.20 -3.46
C PHE A 101 9.11 15.40 -2.90
N SER A 102 8.49 16.22 -2.03
CA SER A 102 9.16 17.38 -1.41
C SER A 102 10.01 17.00 -0.20
N LYS A 103 9.59 15.97 0.56
CA LYS A 103 10.38 15.45 1.69
C LYS A 103 11.31 14.34 1.19
N ARG A 104 12.56 14.70 0.90
CA ARG A 104 13.69 13.75 0.76
C ARG A 104 13.84 12.77 1.94
N SER A 105 13.14 13.01 3.06
CA SER A 105 13.35 12.38 4.37
C SER A 105 12.38 11.25 4.74
N LEU A 106 11.46 10.84 3.86
CA LEU A 106 10.66 9.62 4.07
C LEU A 106 11.31 8.36 3.45
N GLN A 107 12.61 8.43 3.19
CA GLN A 107 13.47 7.27 2.91
C GLN A 107 13.75 6.47 4.20
N LEU A 108 12.69 6.04 4.90
CA LEU A 108 12.78 4.74 5.58
C LEU A 108 13.24 3.75 4.51
N SER A 109 14.24 2.92 4.80
CA SER A 109 14.68 1.90 3.84
C SER A 109 13.43 1.14 3.39
N SER A 110 13.05 1.35 2.13
CA SER A 110 11.78 0.89 1.57
C SER A 110 11.65 -0.62 1.74
N GLU A 111 12.79 -1.32 1.85
CA GLU A 111 12.94 -2.76 2.06
C GLU A 111 12.21 -3.26 3.31
N TYR A 112 11.97 -2.39 4.29
CA TYR A 112 11.29 -2.73 5.54
C TYR A 112 9.88 -2.15 5.66
N ALA A 113 9.41 -1.40 4.66
CA ALA A 113 8.14 -0.69 4.70
C ALA A 113 7.15 -1.21 3.66
N HIS A 114 5.86 -1.20 4.02
CA HIS A 114 4.78 -1.47 3.08
C HIS A 114 4.24 -0.14 2.53
N LEU A 115 4.06 -0.06 1.21
CA LEU A 115 3.44 1.09 0.56
C LEU A 115 1.95 0.85 0.33
N LEU A 116 1.11 1.75 0.82
CA LEU A 116 -0.31 1.80 0.53
C LEU A 116 -0.62 3.08 -0.24
N VAL A 117 -1.24 2.96 -1.40
CA VAL A 117 -1.61 4.10 -2.24
C VAL A 117 -3.13 4.17 -2.34
N ASP A 118 -3.72 5.21 -1.77
CA ASP A 118 -5.13 5.52 -1.98
C ASP A 118 -5.30 6.36 -3.24
N GLU A 119 -6.40 6.13 -3.94
CA GLU A 119 -6.77 6.82 -5.17
C GLU A 119 -5.63 6.94 -6.21
N PHE A 120 -4.91 5.84 -6.46
CA PHE A 120 -3.74 5.84 -7.37
C PHE A 120 -4.07 6.35 -8.79
N GLY A 121 -5.32 6.19 -9.26
CA GLY A 121 -5.77 6.69 -10.55
C GLY A 121 -5.85 8.22 -10.67
N PHE A 122 -5.63 8.96 -9.58
CA PHE A 122 -5.48 10.43 -9.58
C PHE A 122 -4.03 10.89 -9.52
N ILE A 123 -3.08 9.95 -9.46
CA ILE A 123 -1.66 10.24 -9.41
C ILE A 123 -1.10 10.19 -10.82
N ASP A 124 -0.24 11.16 -11.17
CA ASP A 124 0.49 11.14 -12.42
C ASP A 124 1.29 9.84 -12.59
N GLY A 125 1.26 9.25 -13.79
CA GLY A 125 1.84 7.94 -14.05
C GLY A 125 3.36 7.88 -13.82
N PHE A 126 4.09 8.96 -14.12
CA PHE A 126 5.53 9.02 -13.85
C PHE A 126 5.82 9.08 -12.36
N LYS A 127 5.07 9.91 -11.62
CA LYS A 127 5.16 9.98 -10.16
C LYS A 127 4.81 8.63 -9.51
N LEU A 128 3.75 7.97 -9.95
CA LEU A 128 3.36 6.66 -9.43
C LEU A 128 4.47 5.63 -9.69
N ARG A 129 5.01 5.59 -10.90
CA ARG A 129 6.11 4.68 -11.25
C ARG A 129 7.35 4.93 -10.40
N ASP A 130 7.71 6.18 -10.17
CA ASP A 130 8.89 6.52 -9.36
C ASP A 130 8.72 6.06 -7.91
N MET A 131 7.51 6.22 -7.33
CA MET A 131 7.20 5.67 -6.02
C MET A 131 7.35 4.15 -5.98
N LEU A 132 6.85 3.45 -7.00
CA LEU A 132 6.87 1.99 -7.08
C LEU A 132 8.25 1.39 -7.38
N ASN A 133 9.17 2.18 -7.93
CA ASN A 133 10.53 1.74 -8.23
C ASN A 133 11.36 1.46 -6.96
N ASN A 134 10.96 2.01 -5.81
CA ASN A 134 11.61 1.72 -4.53
C ASN A 134 11.41 0.25 -4.10
N ASP A 135 12.29 -0.26 -3.26
CA ASP A 135 12.28 -1.65 -2.85
C ASP A 135 11.32 -1.90 -1.68
N TRP A 136 10.03 -1.66 -1.85
CA TRP A 136 8.99 -1.89 -0.84
C TRP A 136 8.91 -3.34 -0.32
N LYS A 137 8.53 -3.56 0.93
CA LYS A 137 8.20 -4.93 1.40
C LYS A 137 6.96 -5.51 0.71
N SER A 138 5.97 -4.65 0.45
CA SER A 138 4.79 -4.92 -0.37
C SER A 138 4.14 -3.61 -0.82
N VAL A 139 3.29 -3.69 -1.85
CA VAL A 139 2.54 -2.55 -2.37
C VAL A 139 1.05 -2.88 -2.37
N THR A 140 0.21 -1.96 -1.91
CA THR A 140 -1.25 -2.06 -2.01
C THR A 140 -1.76 -0.77 -2.64
N MET A 141 -2.41 -0.87 -3.79
CA MET A 141 -2.95 0.28 -4.51
C MET A 141 -4.46 0.14 -4.65
N VAL A 142 -5.19 1.17 -4.23
CA VAL A 142 -6.65 1.21 -4.34
C VAL A 142 -7.06 2.45 -5.11
N SER A 143 -8.06 2.34 -5.99
CA SER A 143 -8.64 3.52 -6.65
C SER A 143 -10.13 3.36 -6.90
N THR A 144 -10.78 4.47 -7.22
CA THR A 144 -12.18 4.47 -7.63
C THR A 144 -12.33 4.19 -9.13
N LEU A 145 -13.29 3.32 -9.46
CA LEU A 145 -13.87 3.26 -10.80
C LEU A 145 -14.56 4.60 -11.13
N LYS A 146 -14.20 5.21 -12.26
CA LYS A 146 -14.83 6.44 -12.75
C LYS A 146 -16.13 6.15 -13.48
#